data_AF-A0A1B6HQJ3-F1
#
_entry.id   AF-A0A1B6HQJ3-F1
#
_cell.length_a   1.000
_cell.length_b   1.000
_cell.length_c   1.000
_cell.angle_alpha   90.00
_cell.angle_beta   90.00
_cell.angle_gamma   90.00
#
_symmetry.space_group_name_H-M   'P 1'
#
loop_
_entity.id
_entity.type
_entity.pdbx_description
1 polymer ?
#
loop_
_entity_poly.entity_id
_entity_poly.type
_entity_poly.pdbx_seq_one_letter_code
_entity_poly.pdbx_strand_id
1 'polypeptide(L)'
;MAVKVKWKCHCVVLVMLFSNIVSGMFTRRHCSHHHPKPHEVVHGVHIEPAHVMKKRSVDQPLRILLYYDESVYRLDEEKFQLINNTVLPEAVHFWEQALMVRKTGNAIRLNRKCENNQVFYRKGDPYSYCKNACEEKTMCGEVQVPEEHLEVCRTCNATGMDCGVQDPSVGPGIEDADFVFYVSAMETERCHKGLTVAYAAHCQQEAVLDRPIAGHANLCPDSISTKPQELEILLSTVKHEILHALGFSVSLFAFYRDADGNPLTPREDNGKPLLNERLQARQWSEKVIQTVVRRNWRVHGGVVDR
;
A
#
# COMPACT_ATOMS: atom_id res chain seq x y z
N MET A 1 17.69 14.65 73.93
CA MET A 1 18.60 15.02 72.82
C MET A 1 18.04 14.44 71.53
N ALA A 2 17.38 15.26 70.69
CA ALA A 2 16.73 14.81 69.47
C ALA A 2 17.64 15.07 68.26
N VAL A 3 18.04 13.98 67.59
CA VAL A 3 18.86 14.04 66.37
C VAL A 3 17.96 14.43 65.19
N LYS A 4 18.15 15.63 64.65
CA LYS A 4 17.53 16.05 63.38
C LYS A 4 18.28 15.40 62.22
N VAL A 5 17.68 14.37 61.63
CA VAL A 5 18.13 13.80 60.36
C VAL A 5 17.78 14.78 59.25
N LYS A 6 18.78 15.45 58.68
CA LYS A 6 18.63 16.22 57.43
C LYS A 6 18.46 15.23 56.28
N TRP A 7 17.23 14.99 55.86
CA TRP A 7 16.96 14.33 54.58
C TRP A 7 17.46 15.25 53.46
N LYS A 8 18.50 14.78 52.77
CA LYS A 8 19.20 15.49 51.71
C LYS A 8 18.26 15.80 50.56
N CYS A 9 18.30 17.05 50.10
CA CYS A 9 17.69 17.59 48.90
C CYS A 9 18.11 16.87 47.58
N HIS A 10 18.86 15.77 47.66
CA HIS A 10 19.36 15.02 46.51
C HIS A 10 18.34 14.05 45.89
N CYS A 11 17.35 13.55 46.65
CA CYS A 11 16.32 12.68 46.06
C CYS A 11 15.38 13.43 45.10
N VAL A 12 15.08 14.70 45.38
CA VAL A 12 14.16 15.49 44.53
C VAL A 12 14.81 15.85 43.19
N VAL A 13 16.12 16.13 43.19
CA VAL A 13 16.87 16.43 41.96
C VAL A 13 17.02 15.18 41.08
N LEU A 14 17.19 13.99 41.68
CA LEU A 14 17.28 12.73 40.92
C LEU A 14 15.95 12.38 40.24
N VAL A 15 14.82 12.60 40.90
CA VAL A 15 13.48 12.34 40.33
C VAL A 15 13.16 13.33 39.19
N MET A 16 13.55 14.60 39.32
CA MET A 16 13.39 15.58 38.24
C MET A 16 14.30 15.31 37.03
N LEU A 17 15.52 14.82 37.25
CA LEU A 17 16.41 14.40 36.16
C LEU A 17 15.86 13.18 35.41
N PHE A 18 15.28 12.20 36.11
CA PHE A 18 14.62 11.07 35.45
C PHE A 18 13.37 11.48 34.65
N SER A 19 12.56 12.43 35.14
CA SER A 19 11.38 12.90 34.39
C SER A 19 11.71 13.66 33.09
N ASN A 20 12.87 14.33 33.04
CA ASN A 20 13.34 15.00 31.83
C ASN A 20 13.99 14.03 30.82
N ILE A 21 14.49 12.87 31.26
CA ILE A 21 15.01 11.83 30.36
C ILE A 21 13.84 11.07 29.67
N VAL A 22 12.70 10.90 30.34
CA VAL A 22 11.53 10.21 29.76
C VAL A 22 10.77 11.09 28.76
N SER A 23 10.91 12.42 28.83
CA SER A 23 10.25 13.35 27.91
C SER A 23 10.91 13.43 26.53
N GLY A 24 12.05 12.75 26.33
CA GLY A 24 12.78 12.68 25.05
C GLY A 24 12.42 11.51 24.14
N MET A 25 11.55 10.58 24.56
CA MET A 25 11.28 9.32 23.83
C MET A 25 10.14 9.38 22.81
N PHE A 26 9.46 10.52 22.66
CA PHE A 26 8.54 10.77 21.54
C PHE A 26 9.11 11.83 20.60
N THR A 27 10.31 11.60 20.07
CA THR A 27 10.63 12.20 18.77
C THR A 27 9.55 11.76 17.80
N ARG A 28 8.80 12.72 17.24
CA ARG A 28 7.86 12.49 16.14
C ARG A 28 8.62 11.78 15.02
N ARG A 29 8.63 10.44 15.01
CA ARG A 29 9.09 9.65 13.88
C ARG A 29 8.08 9.89 12.77
N HIS A 30 8.30 10.93 11.97
CA HIS A 30 7.57 11.09 10.74
C HIS A 30 7.96 9.93 9.84
N CYS A 31 7.01 9.04 9.56
CA CYS A 31 7.18 8.10 8.46
C CYS A 31 7.33 8.91 7.18
N SER A 32 8.46 8.72 6.49
CA SER A 32 8.70 9.29 5.16
C SER A 32 8.21 8.29 4.12
N HIS A 33 6.90 8.04 4.08
CA HIS A 33 6.31 7.13 3.10
C HIS A 33 6.48 7.71 1.69
N HIS A 34 7.03 6.91 0.79
CA HIS A 34 7.18 7.25 -0.63
C HIS A 34 6.07 6.55 -1.43
N HIS A 35 4.99 7.28 -1.71
CA HIS A 35 3.90 6.77 -2.53
C HIS A 35 4.32 6.57 -3.99
N PRO A 36 3.71 5.60 -4.70
CA PRO A 36 4.01 5.37 -6.11
C PRO A 36 3.52 6.56 -6.95
N LYS A 37 4.31 6.91 -7.96
CA LYS A 37 3.98 7.92 -8.97
C LYS A 37 2.90 7.38 -9.91
N PRO A 38 2.19 8.26 -10.65
CA PRO A 38 1.09 7.83 -11.53
C PRO A 38 1.53 6.88 -12.64
N HIS A 39 2.79 6.96 -13.06
CA HIS A 39 3.36 6.09 -14.09
C HIS A 39 3.91 4.77 -13.54
N GLU A 40 3.94 4.57 -12.22
CA GLU A 40 4.32 3.30 -11.58
C GLU A 40 3.08 2.41 -11.37
N VAL A 41 1.89 3.01 -11.28
CA VAL A 41 0.63 2.29 -11.04
C VAL A 41 -0.10 1.95 -12.34
N VAL A 42 -0.61 0.73 -12.44
CA VAL A 42 -1.52 0.31 -13.50
C VAL A 42 -2.96 0.39 -12.98
N HIS A 43 -3.83 1.07 -13.72
CA HIS A 43 -5.24 1.21 -13.37
C HIS A 43 -6.11 0.48 -14.39
N GLY A 44 -7.33 0.14 -14.00
CA GLY A 44 -8.32 -0.39 -14.93
C GLY A 44 -8.20 -1.90 -15.13
N VAL A 45 -7.74 -2.63 -14.11
CA VAL A 45 -7.76 -4.10 -14.14
C VAL A 45 -9.21 -4.56 -14.11
N HIS A 46 -9.64 -5.22 -15.18
CA HIS A 46 -11.01 -5.74 -15.27
C HIS A 46 -11.09 -7.10 -14.58
N ILE A 47 -12.01 -7.23 -13.62
CA ILE A 47 -12.26 -8.50 -12.92
C ILE A 47 -13.69 -8.96 -13.17
N GLU A 48 -14.65 -8.07 -12.92
CA GLU A 48 -16.07 -8.32 -13.06
C GLU A 48 -16.80 -7.06 -13.53
N PRO A 49 -18.01 -7.20 -14.11
CA PRO A 49 -18.84 -6.07 -14.49
C PRO A 49 -19.26 -5.20 -13.29
N ALA A 50 -19.39 -3.89 -13.52
CA ALA A 50 -19.70 -2.92 -12.47
C ALA A 50 -21.01 -3.20 -11.71
N HIS A 51 -22.05 -3.68 -12.43
CA HIS A 51 -23.35 -3.98 -11.84
C HIS A 51 -23.32 -5.16 -10.86
N VAL A 52 -22.34 -6.06 -11.00
CA VAL A 52 -22.12 -7.20 -10.08
C VAL A 52 -21.37 -6.71 -8.85
N MET A 53 -20.21 -6.07 -9.04
CA MET A 53 -19.34 -5.66 -7.93
C MET A 53 -20.00 -4.63 -7.01
N LYS A 54 -20.72 -3.64 -7.55
CA LYS A 54 -21.36 -2.60 -6.73
C LYS A 54 -22.50 -3.12 -5.85
N LYS A 55 -23.22 -4.15 -6.30
CA LYS A 55 -24.34 -4.74 -5.56
C LYS A 55 -23.90 -5.76 -4.51
N ARG A 56 -22.65 -6.22 -4.57
CA ARG A 56 -22.10 -7.21 -3.65
C ARG A 56 -21.98 -6.61 -2.25
N SER A 57 -22.43 -7.38 -1.26
CA SER A 57 -22.29 -7.06 0.16
C SER A 57 -20.83 -7.11 0.59
N VAL A 58 -20.52 -6.39 1.66
CA VAL A 58 -19.24 -6.49 2.37
C VAL A 58 -19.42 -7.56 3.44
N ASP A 59 -19.14 -8.81 3.10
CA ASP A 59 -19.60 -9.97 3.87
C ASP A 59 -18.52 -11.01 4.19
N GLN A 60 -17.28 -10.79 3.77
CA GLN A 60 -16.16 -11.67 4.11
C GLN A 60 -14.88 -10.90 4.50
N PRO A 61 -14.01 -11.54 5.32
CA PRO A 61 -12.66 -11.04 5.59
C PRO A 61 -11.85 -10.79 4.32
N LEU A 62 -10.89 -9.88 4.35
CA LEU A 62 -9.94 -9.71 3.26
C LEU A 62 -9.11 -11.00 3.10
N ARG A 63 -8.88 -11.44 1.85
CA ARG A 63 -7.98 -12.57 1.52
C ARG A 63 -6.75 -12.05 0.80
N ILE A 64 -5.57 -12.22 1.40
CA ILE A 64 -4.30 -11.75 0.84
C ILE A 64 -3.47 -12.95 0.39
N LEU A 65 -3.15 -13.01 -0.91
CA LEU A 65 -2.17 -13.97 -1.41
C LEU A 65 -0.76 -13.37 -1.30
N LEU A 66 0.15 -14.06 -0.63
CA LEU A 66 1.57 -13.72 -0.63
C LEU A 66 2.28 -14.39 -1.82
N TYR A 67 3.09 -13.61 -2.54
CA TYR A 67 4.02 -14.12 -3.55
C TYR A 67 5.43 -13.68 -3.18
N TYR A 68 6.36 -14.63 -3.09
CA TYR A 68 7.74 -14.36 -2.69
C TYR A 68 8.67 -14.34 -3.91
N ASP A 69 9.40 -13.25 -4.06
CA ASP A 69 10.53 -13.18 -5.00
C ASP A 69 11.72 -14.02 -4.49
N GLU A 70 12.58 -14.45 -5.42
CA GLU A 70 13.78 -15.22 -5.10
C GLU A 70 14.69 -14.56 -4.05
N SER A 71 14.70 -13.23 -3.99
CA SER A 71 15.46 -12.45 -2.99
C SER A 71 15.10 -12.80 -1.55
N VAL A 72 13.86 -13.18 -1.27
CA VAL A 72 13.43 -13.56 0.08
C VAL A 72 14.10 -14.87 0.51
N TYR A 73 14.23 -15.84 -0.41
CA TYR A 73 14.91 -17.11 -0.14
C TYR A 73 16.43 -16.99 -0.05
N ARG A 74 17.01 -15.84 -0.44
CA ARG A 74 18.44 -15.54 -0.29
C ARG A 74 18.80 -14.87 1.04
N LEU A 75 17.82 -14.59 1.89
CA LEU A 75 18.06 -14.10 3.24
C LEU A 75 18.79 -15.16 4.09
N ASP A 76 19.55 -14.70 5.09
CA ASP A 76 20.12 -15.58 6.11
C ASP A 76 19.01 -16.42 6.76
N GLU A 77 19.31 -17.66 7.12
CA GLU A 77 18.32 -18.63 7.63
C GLU A 77 17.46 -18.06 8.78
N GLU A 78 18.08 -17.38 9.75
CA GLU A 78 17.35 -16.76 10.87
C GLU A 78 16.38 -15.66 10.40
N LYS A 79 16.79 -14.82 9.45
CA LYS A 79 15.95 -13.76 8.90
C LYS A 79 14.83 -14.34 8.04
N PHE A 80 15.15 -15.33 7.21
CA PHE A 80 14.15 -16.03 6.39
C PHE A 80 13.07 -16.67 7.28
N GLN A 81 13.47 -17.42 8.31
CA GLN A 81 12.53 -18.06 9.23
C GLN A 81 11.69 -17.02 9.98
N LEU A 82 12.30 -15.93 10.47
CA LEU A 82 11.59 -14.83 11.11
C LEU A 82 10.54 -14.21 10.20
N ILE A 83 10.91 -13.89 8.95
CA ILE A 83 10.01 -13.23 8.00
C ILE A 83 8.91 -14.18 7.52
N ASN A 84 9.27 -15.38 7.06
CA ASN A 84 8.38 -16.33 6.42
C ASN A 84 7.43 -17.01 7.41
N ASN A 85 7.90 -17.33 8.63
CA ASN A 85 7.12 -18.12 9.58
C ASN A 85 6.44 -17.27 10.66
N THR A 86 6.87 -16.02 10.86
CA THR A 86 6.37 -15.15 11.94
C THR A 86 5.84 -13.82 11.40
N VAL A 87 6.71 -12.95 10.90
CA VAL A 87 6.37 -11.54 10.66
C VAL A 87 5.30 -11.37 9.58
N LEU A 88 5.47 -11.96 8.40
CA LEU A 88 4.50 -11.80 7.30
C LEU A 88 3.18 -12.52 7.59
N PRO A 89 3.15 -13.79 8.03
CA PRO A 89 1.90 -14.44 8.39
C PRO A 89 1.11 -13.68 9.46
N GLU A 90 1.76 -13.20 10.53
CA GLU A 90 1.07 -12.45 11.59
C GLU A 90 0.58 -11.07 11.12
N ALA A 91 1.36 -10.38 10.29
CA ALA A 91 0.96 -9.08 9.76
C ALA A 91 -0.20 -9.19 8.76
N VAL A 92 -0.17 -10.20 7.88
CA VAL A 92 -1.26 -10.51 6.95
C VAL A 92 -2.51 -10.91 7.71
N HIS A 93 -2.40 -11.87 8.63
CA HIS A 93 -3.54 -12.37 9.40
C HIS A 93 -4.26 -11.24 10.15
N PHE A 94 -3.51 -10.29 10.71
CA PHE A 94 -4.08 -9.10 11.34
C PHE A 94 -4.98 -8.30 10.38
N TRP A 95 -4.52 -8.06 9.14
CA TRP A 95 -5.29 -7.28 8.16
C TRP A 95 -6.46 -8.06 7.56
N GLU A 96 -6.30 -9.37 7.36
CA GLU A 96 -7.40 -10.25 6.94
C GLU A 96 -8.54 -10.20 7.96
N GLN A 97 -8.24 -10.21 9.26
CA GLN A 97 -9.24 -10.11 10.33
C GLN A 97 -9.80 -8.69 10.53
N ALA A 98 -8.98 -7.66 10.30
CA ALA A 98 -9.37 -6.28 10.57
C ALA A 98 -10.30 -5.69 9.50
N LEU A 99 -10.27 -6.22 8.27
CA LEU A 99 -10.96 -5.65 7.12
C LEU A 99 -11.96 -6.63 6.51
N MET A 100 -13.19 -6.16 6.35
CA MET A 100 -14.23 -6.85 5.57
C MET A 100 -14.30 -6.23 4.18
N VAL A 101 -14.43 -7.05 3.13
CA VAL A 101 -14.43 -6.59 1.74
C VAL A 101 -15.58 -7.16 0.94
N ARG A 102 -15.91 -6.49 -0.17
CA ARG A 102 -16.69 -7.12 -1.24
C ARG A 102 -15.81 -8.19 -1.88
N LYS A 103 -16.22 -9.46 -1.79
CA LYS A 103 -15.48 -10.59 -2.38
C LYS A 103 -15.16 -10.36 -3.85
N THR A 104 -13.99 -10.79 -4.29
CA THR A 104 -13.63 -10.93 -5.71
C THR A 104 -14.15 -12.25 -6.23
N GLY A 105 -15.09 -12.22 -7.19
CA GLY A 105 -15.78 -13.42 -7.66
C GLY A 105 -14.99 -14.22 -8.70
N ASN A 106 -14.14 -13.55 -9.48
CA ASN A 106 -13.32 -14.15 -10.53
C ASN A 106 -11.84 -14.09 -10.19
N ALA A 107 -11.03 -14.89 -10.89
CA ALA A 107 -9.57 -14.83 -10.81
C ALA A 107 -9.05 -13.42 -11.14
N ILE A 108 -8.11 -12.93 -10.34
CA ILE A 108 -7.42 -11.67 -10.59
C ILE A 108 -6.37 -11.92 -11.68
N ARG A 109 -6.53 -11.28 -12.84
CA ARG A 109 -5.50 -11.22 -13.89
C ARG A 109 -5.00 -9.80 -13.98
N LEU A 110 -3.71 -9.60 -13.70
CA LEU A 110 -3.10 -8.27 -13.68
C LEU A 110 -2.84 -7.78 -15.09
N ASN A 111 -3.08 -6.48 -15.33
CA ASN A 111 -2.81 -5.90 -16.63
C ASN A 111 -1.29 -5.80 -16.83
N ARG A 112 -0.84 -6.10 -18.04
CA ARG A 112 0.55 -5.84 -18.44
C ARG A 112 0.83 -4.33 -18.46
N LYS A 113 2.08 -3.96 -18.16
CA LYS A 113 2.53 -2.58 -18.27
C LYS A 113 2.61 -2.17 -19.74
N CYS A 114 2.14 -0.97 -20.08
CA CYS A 114 2.26 -0.43 -21.42
C CYS A 114 3.56 0.37 -21.57
N GLU A 115 4.18 0.29 -22.75
CA GLU A 115 5.33 1.13 -23.07
C GLU A 115 5.00 2.61 -22.86
N ASN A 116 5.89 3.33 -22.16
CA ASN A 116 5.73 4.75 -21.84
C ASN A 116 4.42 5.10 -21.12
N ASN A 117 3.73 4.14 -20.51
CA ASN A 117 2.43 4.31 -19.84
C ASN A 117 1.32 4.86 -20.74
N GLN A 118 1.40 4.63 -22.05
CA GLN A 118 0.41 5.12 -23.00
C GLN A 118 -0.73 4.10 -23.16
N VAL A 119 -1.92 4.48 -22.72
CA VAL A 119 -3.13 3.65 -22.74
C VAL A 119 -4.28 4.32 -23.48
N PHE A 120 -5.03 3.52 -24.23
CA PHE A 120 -6.30 3.88 -24.85
C PHE A 120 -7.47 3.16 -24.14
N TYR A 121 -8.59 3.86 -24.07
CA TYR A 121 -9.86 3.32 -23.58
C TYR A 121 -10.89 3.38 -24.72
N ARG A 122 -11.57 2.26 -24.99
CA ARG A 122 -12.60 2.19 -26.02
C ARG A 122 -13.98 2.24 -25.37
N LYS A 123 -14.89 3.02 -25.94
CA LYS A 123 -16.25 3.13 -25.44
C LYS A 123 -16.96 1.77 -25.54
N GLY A 124 -17.46 1.27 -24.41
CA GLY A 124 -18.17 0.00 -24.32
C GLY A 124 -17.26 -1.22 -24.10
N ASP A 125 -15.94 -1.04 -24.15
CA ASP A 125 -14.97 -2.09 -23.83
C ASP A 125 -14.49 -1.94 -22.37
N PRO A 126 -14.56 -2.99 -21.54
CA PRO A 126 -14.07 -2.92 -20.17
C PRO A 126 -12.54 -2.91 -20.05
N TYR A 127 -11.81 -3.25 -21.12
CA TYR A 127 -10.36 -3.37 -21.11
C TYR A 127 -9.65 -2.11 -21.61
N SER A 128 -8.46 -1.87 -21.06
CA SER A 128 -7.51 -0.88 -21.59
C SER A 128 -6.59 -1.50 -22.64
N TYR A 129 -6.15 -0.69 -23.60
CA TYR A 129 -5.22 -1.09 -24.65
C TYR A 129 -3.93 -0.28 -24.57
N CYS A 130 -2.79 -0.94 -24.62
CA CYS A 130 -1.49 -0.27 -24.72
C CYS A 130 -1.32 0.35 -26.11
N LYS A 131 -0.70 1.52 -26.20
CA LYS A 131 -0.29 2.07 -27.49
C LYS A 131 0.95 1.33 -28.00
N ASN A 132 0.83 0.75 -29.19
CA ASN A 132 1.81 -0.06 -29.91
C ASN A 132 2.14 -1.40 -29.23
N ALA A 133 2.66 -1.40 -28.01
CA ALA A 133 3.17 -2.59 -27.33
C ALA A 133 3.02 -2.54 -25.81
N CYS A 134 3.01 -3.71 -25.18
CA CYS A 134 3.27 -3.86 -23.76
C CYS A 134 4.77 -3.90 -23.50
N GLU A 135 5.19 -3.50 -22.30
CA GLU A 135 6.55 -3.76 -21.81
C GLU A 135 6.81 -5.27 -21.78
N GLU A 136 8.05 -5.67 -22.05
CA GLU A 136 8.47 -7.08 -21.98
C GLU A 136 8.22 -7.68 -20.59
N LYS A 137 8.41 -6.86 -19.54
CA LYS A 137 8.24 -7.27 -18.15
C LYS A 137 7.31 -6.31 -17.42
N THR A 138 6.33 -6.87 -16.72
CA THR A 138 5.47 -6.08 -15.83
C THR A 138 6.01 -6.17 -14.41
N MET A 139 6.34 -5.02 -13.82
CA MET A 139 6.88 -4.93 -12.47
C MET A 139 5.81 -4.48 -11.48
N CYS A 140 5.86 -5.01 -10.26
CA CYS A 140 5.14 -4.51 -9.10
C CYS A 140 6.17 -4.20 -8.02
N GLY A 141 6.63 -2.94 -7.99
CA GLY A 141 7.82 -2.55 -7.21
C GLY A 141 9.07 -3.26 -7.74
N GLU A 142 9.79 -3.93 -6.85
CA GLU A 142 11.02 -4.66 -7.17
C GLU A 142 10.77 -6.05 -7.76
N VAL A 143 9.52 -6.53 -7.76
CA VAL A 143 9.17 -7.89 -8.17
C VAL A 143 8.63 -7.91 -9.59
N GLN A 144 9.19 -8.78 -10.44
CA GLN A 144 8.60 -9.10 -11.74
C GLN A 144 7.32 -9.92 -11.52
N VAL A 145 6.20 -9.43 -12.04
CA VAL A 145 4.93 -10.14 -11.98
C VAL A 145 5.03 -11.39 -12.87
N PRO A 146 4.72 -12.59 -12.35
CA PRO A 146 4.76 -13.82 -13.12
C PRO A 146 3.76 -13.83 -14.27
N GLU A 147 4.13 -14.47 -15.38
CA GLU A 147 3.29 -14.58 -16.59
C GLU A 147 1.94 -15.25 -16.29
N GLU A 148 1.92 -16.19 -15.34
CA GLU A 148 0.71 -16.87 -14.90
C GLU A 148 -0.30 -15.94 -14.19
N HIS A 149 0.15 -14.81 -13.65
CA HIS A 149 -0.71 -13.81 -13.00
C HIS A 149 -1.18 -12.73 -13.99
N LEU A 150 -0.62 -12.69 -15.20
CA LEU A 150 -0.85 -11.63 -16.18
C LEU A 150 -2.00 -11.95 -17.13
N GLU A 151 -2.71 -10.89 -17.47
CA GLU A 151 -3.69 -10.85 -18.54
C GLU A 151 -3.00 -10.72 -19.91
N VAL A 152 -3.74 -10.99 -21.01
CA VAL A 152 -3.18 -10.86 -22.37
C VAL A 152 -2.73 -9.43 -22.68
N CYS A 153 -1.70 -9.29 -23.52
CA CYS A 153 -1.29 -7.99 -24.04
C CYS A 153 -2.29 -7.50 -25.09
N ARG A 154 -3.11 -6.50 -24.71
CA ARG A 154 -4.01 -5.78 -25.62
C ARG A 154 -3.33 -4.53 -26.12
N THR A 155 -3.20 -4.37 -27.44
CA THR A 155 -2.54 -3.22 -28.05
C THR A 155 -3.44 -2.55 -29.07
N CYS A 156 -3.24 -1.25 -29.27
CA CYS A 156 -3.71 -0.53 -30.43
C CYS A 156 -2.54 0.11 -31.17
N ASN A 157 -2.68 0.34 -32.47
CA ASN A 157 -1.73 1.14 -33.22
C ASN A 157 -1.65 2.59 -32.66
N ALA A 158 -0.68 3.37 -33.13
CA ALA A 158 -0.43 4.72 -32.65
C ALA A 158 -1.65 5.68 -32.72
N THR A 159 -2.62 5.37 -33.61
CA THR A 159 -3.85 6.15 -33.82
C THR A 159 -5.04 5.68 -32.97
N GLY A 160 -4.92 4.53 -32.30
CA GLY A 160 -6.01 3.93 -31.52
C GLY A 160 -7.13 3.30 -32.37
N MET A 161 -6.93 3.14 -33.68
CA MET A 161 -7.96 2.65 -34.61
C MET A 161 -7.93 1.13 -34.80
N ASP A 162 -6.74 0.55 -34.85
CA ASP A 162 -6.54 -0.89 -35.00
C ASP A 162 -6.11 -1.45 -33.65
N CYS A 163 -6.98 -2.24 -33.03
CA CYS A 163 -6.82 -2.73 -31.67
C CYS A 163 -7.06 -4.24 -31.63
N GLY A 164 -6.17 -4.96 -30.97
CA GLY A 164 -6.21 -6.41 -30.91
C GLY A 164 -5.44 -6.97 -29.71
N VAL A 165 -5.32 -8.29 -29.70
CA VAL A 165 -4.49 -9.03 -28.76
C VAL A 165 -3.23 -9.44 -29.51
N GLN A 166 -2.05 -9.05 -29.00
CA GLN A 166 -0.78 -9.37 -29.64
C GLN A 166 -0.38 -10.83 -29.41
N ASP A 167 -0.60 -11.34 -28.20
CA ASP A 167 -0.35 -12.73 -27.81
C ASP A 167 -1.58 -13.26 -27.03
N PRO A 168 -2.23 -14.34 -27.49
CA PRO A 168 -3.35 -14.95 -26.79
C PRO A 168 -2.95 -15.73 -25.53
N SER A 169 -1.65 -15.83 -25.20
CA SER A 169 -1.19 -16.47 -23.96
C SER A 169 -1.69 -15.70 -22.73
N VAL A 170 -2.74 -16.25 -22.11
CA VAL A 170 -3.36 -15.71 -20.90
C VAL A 170 -2.91 -16.54 -19.70
N GLY A 171 -2.47 -15.88 -18.64
CA GLY A 171 -2.21 -16.55 -17.37
C GLY A 171 -3.50 -17.10 -16.76
N PRO A 172 -3.47 -18.21 -16.01
CA PRO A 172 -4.62 -18.67 -15.24
C PRO A 172 -5.18 -17.58 -14.31
N GLY A 173 -4.33 -16.65 -13.88
CA GLY A 173 -4.68 -15.62 -12.91
C GLY A 173 -4.65 -16.17 -11.48
N ILE A 174 -4.99 -15.31 -10.54
CA ILE A 174 -4.98 -15.61 -9.12
C ILE A 174 -6.39 -15.88 -8.66
N GLU A 175 -6.69 -17.14 -8.33
CA GLU A 175 -7.96 -17.54 -7.75
C GLU A 175 -8.00 -17.27 -6.24
N ASP A 176 -9.21 -17.13 -5.71
CA ASP A 176 -9.48 -17.03 -4.27
C ASP A 176 -8.71 -15.97 -3.45
N ALA A 177 -8.22 -14.92 -4.10
CA ALA A 177 -7.65 -13.75 -3.45
C ALA A 177 -8.50 -12.50 -3.72
N ASP A 178 -8.35 -11.50 -2.84
CA ASP A 178 -8.88 -10.15 -3.06
C ASP A 178 -7.76 -9.12 -3.27
N PHE A 179 -6.56 -9.49 -2.84
CA PHE A 179 -5.33 -8.72 -2.99
C PHE A 179 -4.14 -9.69 -3.11
N VAL A 180 -3.26 -9.45 -4.09
CA VAL A 180 -1.97 -10.15 -4.19
C VAL A 180 -0.85 -9.24 -3.73
N PHE A 181 0.03 -9.77 -2.88
CA PHE A 181 1.12 -9.03 -2.28
C PHE A 181 2.46 -9.65 -2.63
N TYR A 182 3.20 -8.96 -3.49
CA TYR A 182 4.52 -9.36 -3.96
C TYR A 182 5.60 -8.92 -2.99
N VAL A 183 6.34 -9.86 -2.42
CA VAL A 183 7.32 -9.60 -1.38
C VAL A 183 8.72 -9.85 -1.92
N SER A 184 9.58 -8.85 -1.82
CA SER A 184 11.02 -8.94 -2.08
C SER A 184 11.84 -8.64 -0.82
N ALA A 185 13.10 -9.05 -0.85
CA ALA A 185 14.10 -8.70 0.17
C ALA A 185 15.40 -8.23 -0.50
N MET A 186 15.37 -7.03 -1.09
CA MET A 186 16.49 -6.45 -1.82
C MET A 186 17.02 -5.20 -1.12
N GLU A 187 18.35 -5.06 -1.06
CA GLU A 187 18.98 -3.84 -0.60
C GLU A 187 18.94 -2.81 -1.74
N THR A 188 18.05 -1.82 -1.61
CA THR A 188 17.77 -0.80 -2.64
C THR A 188 18.18 0.59 -2.15
N GLU A 189 18.24 1.58 -3.04
CA GLU A 189 18.53 2.97 -2.64
C GLU A 189 17.57 3.49 -1.54
N ARG A 190 16.33 3.00 -1.53
CA ARG A 190 15.33 3.36 -0.50
C ARG A 190 15.70 2.82 0.88
N CYS A 191 16.38 1.68 0.96
CA CYS A 191 16.82 1.10 2.22
C CYS A 191 17.89 1.96 2.91
N HIS A 192 18.75 2.62 2.14
CA HIS A 192 19.76 3.54 2.65
C HIS A 192 19.21 4.93 3.04
N LYS A 193 17.93 5.21 2.78
CA LYS A 193 17.28 6.47 3.17
C LYS A 193 16.71 6.34 4.58
N GLY A 194 17.38 6.97 5.54
CA GLY A 194 16.94 6.98 6.93
C GLY A 194 17.10 5.62 7.61
N LEU A 195 16.10 5.22 8.40
CA LEU A 195 16.05 3.92 9.10
C LEU A 195 14.94 3.04 8.50
N THR A 196 14.91 2.94 7.17
CA THR A 196 13.85 2.23 6.45
C THR A 196 14.07 0.72 6.56
N VAL A 197 13.22 0.05 7.33
CA VAL A 197 13.26 -1.42 7.50
C VAL A 197 12.52 -2.13 6.37
N ALA A 198 11.44 -1.51 5.90
CA ALA A 198 10.62 -2.00 4.80
C ALA A 198 9.92 -0.81 4.14
N TYR A 199 9.47 -1.00 2.91
CA TYR A 199 8.54 -0.08 2.26
C TYR A 199 7.54 -0.86 1.42
N ALA A 200 6.32 -0.35 1.31
CA ALA A 200 5.29 -0.96 0.49
C ALA A 200 4.39 0.07 -0.21
N ALA A 201 3.82 -0.38 -1.31
CA ALA A 201 2.87 0.38 -2.11
C ALA A 201 1.95 -0.54 -2.92
N HIS A 202 0.83 0.00 -3.37
CA HIS A 202 0.02 -0.65 -4.40
C HIS A 202 0.68 -0.47 -5.77
N CYS A 203 0.47 -1.43 -6.67
CA CYS A 203 0.94 -1.34 -8.05
C CYS A 203 -0.21 -1.47 -9.06
N GLN A 204 -1.33 -2.13 -8.72
CA GLN A 204 -2.50 -2.19 -9.59
C GLN A 204 -3.84 -1.96 -8.88
N GLN A 205 -4.76 -1.29 -9.57
CA GLN A 205 -6.14 -1.03 -9.13
C GLN A 205 -7.17 -1.60 -10.12
N GLU A 206 -8.24 -2.19 -9.61
CA GLU A 206 -9.35 -2.67 -10.44
C GLU A 206 -10.23 -1.53 -10.99
N ALA A 207 -10.89 -1.81 -12.11
CA ALA A 207 -11.52 -0.78 -12.95
C ALA A 207 -12.83 -0.18 -12.40
N VAL A 208 -13.54 -0.90 -11.53
CA VAL A 208 -14.92 -0.55 -11.13
C VAL A 208 -14.93 0.31 -9.86
N LEU A 209 -14.29 -0.16 -8.80
CA LEU A 209 -14.29 0.46 -7.47
C LEU A 209 -12.95 1.12 -7.13
N ASP A 210 -11.99 1.16 -8.06
CA ASP A 210 -10.63 1.64 -7.85
C ASP A 210 -9.89 0.95 -6.69
N ARG A 211 -10.30 -0.27 -6.31
CA ARG A 211 -9.70 -0.98 -5.19
C ARG A 211 -8.28 -1.43 -5.58
N PRO A 212 -7.26 -1.22 -4.73
CA PRO A 212 -5.98 -1.90 -4.88
C PRO A 212 -6.20 -3.41 -4.90
N ILE A 213 -5.70 -4.08 -5.92
CA ILE A 213 -5.79 -5.55 -6.05
C ILE A 213 -4.41 -6.21 -6.14
N ALA A 214 -3.37 -5.41 -6.34
CA ALA A 214 -1.99 -5.85 -6.23
C ALA A 214 -1.13 -4.76 -5.59
N GLY A 215 -0.19 -5.16 -4.76
CA GLY A 215 0.84 -4.31 -4.23
C GLY A 215 2.11 -5.09 -3.94
N HIS A 216 3.13 -4.38 -3.50
CA HIS A 216 4.43 -4.96 -3.19
C HIS A 216 4.93 -4.47 -1.84
N ALA A 217 5.79 -5.27 -1.23
CA ALA A 217 6.67 -4.85 -0.15
C ALA A 217 8.11 -5.27 -0.49
N ASN A 218 9.05 -4.40 -0.16
CA ASN A 218 10.45 -4.76 -0.10
C ASN A 218 10.95 -4.65 1.33
N LEU A 219 11.52 -5.73 1.85
CA LEU A 219 12.20 -5.77 3.13
C LEU A 219 13.68 -5.45 2.90
N CYS A 220 14.26 -4.55 3.71
CA CYS A 220 15.66 -4.16 3.57
C CYS A 220 16.56 -5.11 4.37
N PRO A 221 17.29 -6.06 3.73
CA PRO A 221 17.93 -7.18 4.43
C PRO A 221 18.87 -6.78 5.57
N ASP A 222 19.59 -5.67 5.41
CA ASP A 222 20.57 -5.18 6.38
C ASP A 222 19.91 -4.52 7.60
N SER A 223 18.66 -4.07 7.46
CA SER A 223 17.88 -3.42 8.51
C SER A 223 16.95 -4.38 9.27
N ILE A 224 16.86 -5.66 8.85
CA ILE A 224 16.09 -6.68 9.55
C ILE A 224 16.91 -7.18 10.76
N SER A 225 16.38 -6.92 11.94
CA SER A 225 16.94 -7.41 13.20
C SER A 225 16.23 -8.69 13.64
N THR A 226 17.00 -9.73 13.96
CA THR A 226 16.49 -11.01 14.48
C THR A 226 16.37 -11.02 16.01
N LYS A 227 16.65 -9.90 16.67
CA LYS A 227 16.58 -9.80 18.13
C LYS A 227 15.12 -9.86 18.60
N PRO A 228 14.80 -10.71 19.60
CA PRO A 228 13.42 -10.84 20.10
C PRO A 228 12.81 -9.52 20.59
N GLN A 229 13.62 -8.60 21.12
CA GLN A 229 13.14 -7.31 21.62
C GLN A 229 12.69 -6.35 20.50
N GLU A 230 13.13 -6.60 19.26
CA GLU A 230 12.81 -5.77 18.10
C GLU A 230 11.70 -6.37 17.23
N LEU A 231 11.25 -7.59 17.54
CA LEU A 231 10.19 -8.30 16.81
C LEU A 231 8.90 -7.49 16.76
N GLU A 232 8.46 -6.92 17.90
CA GLU A 232 7.20 -6.15 17.95
C GLU A 232 7.28 -4.89 17.06
N ILE A 233 8.46 -4.24 17.02
CA ILE A 233 8.71 -3.06 16.18
C ILE A 233 8.69 -3.47 14.71
N LEU A 234 9.36 -4.55 14.35
CA LEU A 234 9.36 -5.08 12.98
C LEU A 234 7.95 -5.45 12.53
N LEU A 235 7.21 -6.18 13.35
CA LEU A 235 5.82 -6.57 13.08
C LEU A 235 4.92 -5.34 12.90
N SER A 236 5.03 -4.35 13.78
CA SER A 236 4.29 -3.08 13.65
C SER A 236 4.65 -2.33 12.36
N THR A 237 5.92 -2.37 11.96
CA THR A 237 6.39 -1.73 10.73
C THR A 237 5.83 -2.43 9.50
N VAL A 238 5.91 -3.76 9.43
CA VAL A 238 5.34 -4.51 8.30
C VAL A 238 3.82 -4.34 8.20
N LYS A 239 3.10 -4.31 9.34
CA LYS A 239 1.66 -3.98 9.36
C LYS A 239 1.39 -2.57 8.80
N HIS A 240 2.22 -1.59 9.16
CA HIS A 240 2.12 -0.22 8.64
C HIS A 240 2.35 -0.16 7.13
N GLU A 241 3.35 -0.88 6.63
CA GLU A 241 3.64 -0.93 5.20
C GLU A 241 2.50 -1.63 4.42
N ILE A 242 1.96 -2.75 4.91
CA ILE A 242 0.80 -3.40 4.28
C ILE A 242 -0.39 -2.43 4.17
N LEU A 243 -0.64 -1.61 5.20
CA LEU A 243 -1.73 -0.63 5.18
C LEU A 243 -1.58 0.39 4.03
N HIS A 244 -0.36 0.81 3.72
CA HIS A 244 -0.09 1.69 2.58
C HIS A 244 -0.44 1.03 1.24
N ALA A 245 -0.17 -0.26 1.10
CA ALA A 245 -0.49 -1.03 -0.10
C ALA A 245 -2.00 -1.32 -0.22
N LEU A 246 -2.72 -1.48 0.90
CA LEU A 246 -4.14 -1.80 0.92
C LEU A 246 -5.06 -0.59 0.66
N GLY A 247 -4.63 0.63 0.97
CA GLY A 247 -5.54 1.77 0.85
C GLY A 247 -5.04 3.10 1.40
N PHE A 248 -4.23 3.08 2.46
CA PHE A 248 -3.90 4.29 3.20
C PHE A 248 -2.67 4.98 2.61
N SER A 249 -2.82 5.58 1.44
CA SER A 249 -1.73 6.27 0.74
C SER A 249 -2.23 7.53 0.05
N VAL A 250 -1.37 8.55 -0.02
CA VAL A 250 -1.62 9.81 -0.74
C VAL A 250 -2.05 9.56 -2.19
N SER A 251 -1.48 8.54 -2.84
CA SER A 251 -1.83 8.14 -4.21
C SER A 251 -3.20 7.45 -4.33
N LEU A 252 -3.82 7.02 -3.23
CA LEU A 252 -5.10 6.31 -3.20
C LEU A 252 -6.27 7.15 -2.67
N PHE A 253 -6.03 8.18 -1.86
CA PHE A 253 -7.12 8.94 -1.22
C PHE A 253 -8.13 9.51 -2.22
N ALA A 254 -7.67 10.00 -3.37
CA ALA A 254 -8.58 10.52 -4.40
C ALA A 254 -9.53 9.47 -4.99
N PHE A 255 -9.23 8.18 -4.83
CA PHE A 255 -10.00 7.07 -5.36
C PHE A 255 -11.05 6.52 -4.40
N TYR A 256 -11.15 7.05 -3.18
CA TYR A 256 -12.09 6.57 -2.18
C TYR A 256 -13.54 6.72 -2.66
N ARG A 257 -14.39 5.80 -2.20
CA ARG A 257 -15.80 5.67 -2.57
C ARG A 257 -16.68 5.59 -1.34
N ASP A 258 -17.94 5.98 -1.50
CA ASP A 258 -18.96 5.81 -0.47
C ASP A 258 -19.42 4.34 -0.35
N ALA A 259 -20.35 4.09 0.57
CA ALA A 259 -20.92 2.77 0.81
C ALA A 259 -21.61 2.17 -0.44
N ASP A 260 -22.17 3.01 -1.31
CA ASP A 260 -22.82 2.59 -2.56
C ASP A 260 -21.81 2.36 -3.70
N GLY A 261 -20.52 2.61 -3.46
CA GLY A 261 -19.46 2.49 -4.44
C GLY A 261 -19.37 3.67 -5.42
N ASN A 262 -19.92 4.83 -5.08
CA ASN A 262 -19.79 6.04 -5.87
C ASN A 262 -18.51 6.80 -5.49
N PRO A 263 -17.80 7.42 -6.45
CA PRO A 263 -16.61 8.23 -6.17
C PRO A 263 -16.89 9.38 -5.20
N LEU A 264 -16.06 9.53 -4.16
CA LEU A 264 -16.09 10.71 -3.29
C LEU A 264 -15.38 11.92 -3.92
N THR A 265 -14.52 11.67 -4.91
CA THR A 265 -13.80 12.68 -5.68
C THR A 265 -14.33 12.75 -7.12
N PRO A 266 -14.56 13.96 -7.68
CA PRO A 266 -14.92 14.14 -9.09
C PRO A 266 -13.93 13.47 -10.04
N ARG A 267 -14.44 12.96 -11.17
CA ARG A 267 -13.66 12.26 -12.19
C ARG A 267 -13.61 13.09 -13.48
N GLU A 268 -12.48 13.03 -14.17
CA GLU A 268 -12.32 13.55 -15.53
C GLU A 268 -12.95 12.59 -16.54
N ASP A 269 -12.94 12.96 -17.84
CA ASP A 269 -13.48 12.13 -18.93
C ASP A 269 -12.82 10.74 -19.02
N ASN A 270 -11.59 10.61 -18.51
CA ASN A 270 -10.84 9.36 -18.43
C ASN A 270 -11.26 8.46 -17.23
N GLY A 271 -12.24 8.87 -16.42
CA GLY A 271 -12.73 8.15 -15.25
C GLY A 271 -11.86 8.26 -13.99
N LYS A 272 -10.75 8.99 -14.03
CA LYS A 272 -9.80 9.17 -12.92
C LYS A 272 -9.94 10.58 -12.31
N PRO A 273 -9.55 10.79 -11.05
CA PRO A 273 -9.51 12.13 -10.47
C PRO A 273 -8.42 12.99 -11.12
N LEU A 274 -8.51 14.32 -10.95
CA LEU A 274 -7.52 15.26 -11.46
C LEU A 274 -6.10 14.91 -10.98
N LEU A 275 -5.12 14.99 -11.87
CA LEU A 275 -3.70 14.82 -11.50
C LEU A 275 -3.15 16.11 -10.88
N ASN A 276 -2.58 16.03 -9.68
CA ASN A 276 -1.81 17.10 -9.07
C ASN A 276 -0.32 16.89 -9.39
N GLU A 277 0.22 17.70 -10.30
CA GLU A 277 1.62 17.59 -10.75
C GLU A 277 2.63 17.88 -9.64
N ARG A 278 2.29 18.71 -8.65
CA ARG A 278 3.20 19.01 -7.53
C ARG A 278 3.31 17.84 -6.56
N LEU A 279 2.18 17.21 -6.25
CA LEU A 279 2.13 16.03 -5.37
C LEU A 279 2.53 14.73 -6.09
N GLN A 280 2.57 14.74 -7.43
CA GLN A 280 2.71 13.54 -8.25
C GLN A 280 1.69 12.46 -7.83
N ALA A 281 0.44 12.89 -7.58
CA ALA A 281 -0.65 12.05 -7.11
C ALA A 281 -2.00 12.62 -7.58
N ARG A 282 -3.05 11.80 -7.55
CA ARG A 282 -4.41 12.27 -7.85
C ARG A 282 -4.94 13.14 -6.71
N GLN A 283 -5.58 14.26 -7.04
CA GLN A 283 -6.11 15.21 -6.08
C GLN A 283 -7.41 14.69 -5.46
N TRP A 284 -7.46 14.53 -4.14
CA TRP A 284 -8.68 14.15 -3.41
C TRP A 284 -9.61 15.35 -3.21
N SER A 285 -10.89 15.07 -2.96
CA SER A 285 -11.89 16.09 -2.58
C SER A 285 -11.95 16.29 -1.05
N GLU A 286 -12.63 17.36 -0.62
CA GLU A 286 -12.90 17.61 0.80
C GLU A 286 -13.81 16.55 1.44
N LYS A 287 -14.52 15.73 0.65
CA LYS A 287 -15.29 14.60 1.17
C LYS A 287 -14.40 13.46 1.68
N VAL A 288 -13.14 13.41 1.22
CA VAL A 288 -12.16 12.40 1.65
C VAL A 288 -11.26 12.96 2.76
N ILE A 289 -10.64 14.12 2.52
CA ILE A 289 -9.76 14.77 3.49
C ILE A 289 -10.11 16.25 3.55
N GLN A 290 -10.49 16.70 4.75
CA GLN A 290 -10.79 18.08 5.04
C GLN A 290 -9.94 18.57 6.21
N THR A 291 -9.39 19.78 6.08
CA THR A 291 -8.79 20.46 7.23
C THR A 291 -9.91 21.10 8.04
N VAL A 292 -10.03 20.71 9.30
CA VAL A 292 -11.02 21.26 10.24
C VAL A 292 -10.31 21.90 11.41
N VAL A 293 -10.76 23.10 11.79
CA VAL A 293 -10.29 23.75 13.02
C VAL A 293 -11.14 23.26 14.18
N ARG A 294 -10.52 22.53 15.10
CA ARG A 294 -11.13 22.09 16.36
C ARG A 294 -11.05 23.23 17.36
N ARG A 295 -12.18 23.92 17.52
CA ARG A 295 -12.32 24.95 18.55
C ARG A 295 -12.35 24.32 19.93
N ASN A 296 -11.74 25.01 20.89
CA ASN A 296 -11.70 24.60 22.27
C ASN A 296 -11.11 23.19 22.52
N TRP A 297 -10.09 22.79 21.76
CA TRP A 297 -9.43 21.51 21.94
C TRP A 297 -8.69 21.47 23.28
N ARG A 298 -9.19 20.65 24.22
CA ARG A 298 -8.57 20.49 25.54
C ARG A 298 -7.23 19.75 25.39
N VAL A 299 -6.17 20.40 25.83
CA VAL A 299 -4.82 19.84 25.92
C VAL A 299 -4.34 19.94 27.36
N HIS A 300 -3.26 19.22 27.70
CA HIS A 300 -2.65 19.39 29.00
C HIS A 300 -2.21 20.86 29.18
N GLY A 301 -2.71 21.53 30.22
CA GLY A 301 -2.39 22.94 30.51
C GLY A 301 -3.37 23.97 29.93
N GLY A 302 -4.44 23.58 29.22
CA GLY A 302 -5.47 24.52 28.80
C GLY A 302 -6.29 24.10 27.59
N VAL A 303 -6.68 25.10 26.81
CA VAL A 303 -7.54 24.95 25.65
C VAL A 303 -6.89 25.68 24.48
N VAL A 304 -6.76 25.01 23.34
CA VAL A 304 -6.21 25.58 22.11
C VAL A 304 -7.18 25.37 20.96
N ASP A 305 -7.20 26.30 20.02
CA ASP A 305 -7.81 26.07 18.72
C ASP A 305 -6.74 25.45 17.81
N ARG A 306 -7.03 24.28 17.23
CA ARG A 306 -6.07 23.52 16.42
C ARG A 306 -6.66 23.00 15.12
#